data_AF-A0A9E1Y5C4-F1
#
_entry.id   AF-A0A9E1Y5C4-F1
#
_cell.length_a   1.000
_cell.length_b   1.000
_cell.length_c   1.000
_cell.angle_alpha   90.00
_cell.angle_beta   90.00
_cell.angle_gamma   90.00
#
_symmetry.space_group_name_H-M   'P 1'
#
loop_
_entity.id
_entity.type
_entity.pdbx_description
1 polymer ?
#
loop_
_entity_poly.entity_id
_entity_poly.type
_entity_poly.pdbx_seq_one_letter_code
_entity_poly.pdbx_strand_id
1 'polypeptide(L)'
;MNKYPQLFIKAALIYLVVGVAFGVAMSISPIFGARFGFVHIHINLLGFMVMMIAGVSYHVLPRFSSRQLPWPNGVKFHFIFQNLGLLGMIVTYLMGYRETK
;
A
#
# COMPACT_ATOMS: atom_id res chain seq x y z
N MET A 1 -3.35 -24.12 1.04
CA MET A 1 -3.72 -22.79 0.47
C MET A 1 -2.54 -21.84 0.59
N ASN A 2 -2.03 -21.28 -0.51
CA ASN A 2 -0.98 -20.26 -0.46
C ASN A 2 -1.51 -19.02 0.29
N LYS A 3 -0.94 -18.70 1.45
CA LYS A 3 -1.42 -17.65 2.37
C LYS A 3 -1.12 -16.22 1.89
N TYR A 4 -0.29 -16.08 0.85
CA TYR A 4 0.25 -14.78 0.41
C TYR A 4 -0.78 -13.82 -0.21
N PRO A 5 -1.69 -14.24 -1.11
CA PRO A 5 -2.70 -13.33 -1.67
C PRO A 5 -3.63 -12.75 -0.58
N GLN A 6 -3.93 -13.53 0.45
CA GLN A 6 -4.72 -13.06 1.60
C GLN A 6 -3.97 -12.02 2.43
N LEU A 7 -2.64 -12.13 2.52
CA LEU A 7 -1.81 -11.13 3.21
C LEU A 7 -1.82 -9.79 2.48
N PHE A 8 -1.79 -9.78 1.14
CA PHE A 8 -1.96 -8.56 0.34
C PHE A 8 -3.29 -7.87 0.62
N ILE A 9 -4.39 -8.62 0.63
CA ILE A 9 -5.72 -8.06 0.90
C ILE A 9 -5.82 -7.52 2.32
N LYS A 10 -5.31 -8.27 3.32
CA LYS A 10 -5.28 -7.80 4.72
C LYS A 10 -4.43 -6.54 4.87
N ALA A 11 -3.25 -6.49 4.25
CA ALA A 11 -2.39 -5.31 4.27
C ALA A 11 -3.09 -4.11 3.60
N ALA A 12 -3.71 -4.31 2.44
CA ALA A 12 -4.47 -3.27 1.75
C ALA A 12 -5.55 -2.66 2.65
N LEU A 13 -6.32 -3.49 3.35
CA LEU A 13 -7.34 -3.02 4.29
C LEU A 13 -6.73 -2.22 5.46
N ILE A 14 -5.59 -2.65 5.99
CA ILE A 14 -4.88 -1.89 7.03
C ILE A 14 -4.44 -0.52 6.48
N TYR A 15 -3.85 -0.48 5.29
CA TYR A 15 -3.45 0.78 4.65
C TYR A 15 -4.63 1.69 4.34
N LEU A 16 -5.80 1.14 4.02
CA LEU A 16 -7.03 1.91 3.86
C LEU A 16 -7.43 2.58 5.18
N VAL A 17 -7.45 1.84 6.29
CA VAL A 17 -7.81 2.41 7.61
C VAL A 17 -6.83 3.53 7.97
N VAL A 18 -5.53 3.31 7.75
CA VAL A 18 -4.50 4.33 7.99
C VAL A 18 -4.70 5.54 7.07
N GLY A 19 -4.95 5.32 5.78
CA GLY A 19 -5.20 6.38 4.80
C GLY A 19 -6.44 7.22 5.13
N VAL A 20 -7.52 6.58 5.57
CA VAL A 20 -8.74 7.26 6.05
C VAL A 20 -8.45 8.10 7.28
N ALA A 21 -7.70 7.57 8.26
CA ALA A 21 -7.31 8.33 9.45
C ALA A 21 -6.50 9.60 9.09
N PHE A 22 -5.57 9.49 8.14
CA PHE A 22 -4.86 10.66 7.60
C PHE A 22 -5.80 11.63 6.89
N GLY A 23 -6.78 11.14 6.12
CA GLY A 23 -7.77 11.98 5.45
C GLY A 23 -8.62 12.78 6.43
N VAL A 24 -9.05 12.14 7.53
CA VAL A 24 -9.78 12.81 8.62
C VAL A 24 -8.88 13.86 9.30
N ALA A 25 -7.63 13.52 9.60
CA ALA A 25 -6.69 14.46 10.21
C ALA A 25 -6.43 15.70 9.32
N MET A 26 -6.33 15.51 8.00
CA MET A 26 -6.19 16.62 7.04
C MET A 26 -7.44 17.50 6.96
N SER A 27 -8.63 16.94 7.22
CA SER A 27 -9.88 17.71 7.21
C SER A 27 -10.02 18.67 8.40
N ILE A 28 -9.26 18.46 9.49
CA ILE A 28 -9.34 19.29 10.69
C ILE A 28 -8.59 20.62 10.49
N SER A 29 -7.48 20.63 9.75
CA SER A 29 -6.69 21.85 9.55
C SER A 29 -5.92 21.85 8.21
N PRO A 30 -5.92 23.00 7.48
CA PRO A 30 -5.21 23.13 6.21
C PRO A 30 -3.69 22.87 6.31
N ILE A 31 -3.10 23.15 7.47
CA ILE A 31 -1.66 22.96 7.73
C ILE A 31 -1.30 21.47 7.75
N PHE A 32 -2.19 20.62 8.28
CA PHE A 32 -2.04 19.17 8.21
C PHE A 32 -2.23 18.67 6.77
N GLY A 33 -3.12 19.30 6.00
CA GLY A 33 -3.30 19.03 4.57
C GLY A 33 -2.00 19.18 3.77
N ALA A 34 -1.30 20.31 3.95
CA ALA A 34 -0.05 20.59 3.21
C ALA A 34 1.11 19.64 3.59
N ARG A 35 1.15 19.17 4.84
CA ARG A 35 2.23 18.31 5.34
C ARG A 35 1.99 16.82 5.10
N PHE A 36 0.75 16.36 5.24
CA PHE A 36 0.41 14.94 5.16
C PHE A 36 -0.27 14.55 3.83
N GLY A 37 -0.57 15.50 2.95
CA GLY A 37 -1.21 15.22 1.66
C GLY A 37 -0.43 14.23 0.80
N PHE A 38 0.90 14.37 0.72
CA PHE A 38 1.74 13.42 0.00
C PHE A 38 1.63 12.01 0.59
N VAL A 39 1.72 11.88 1.91
CA VAL A 39 1.63 10.60 2.62
C VAL A 39 0.26 9.96 2.43
N HIS A 40 -0.82 10.75 2.56
CA HIS A 40 -2.20 10.28 2.40
C HIS A 40 -2.45 9.70 1.00
N ILE A 41 -2.08 10.43 -0.06
CA ILE A 41 -2.28 9.99 -1.45
C ILE A 41 -1.55 8.67 -1.71
N HIS A 42 -0.28 8.57 -1.31
CA HIS A 42 0.53 7.39 -1.61
C HIS A 42 0.14 6.18 -0.75
N ILE A 43 -0.28 6.37 0.50
CA ILE A 43 -0.84 5.28 1.32
C ILE A 43 -2.13 4.73 0.69
N ASN A 44 -3.04 5.59 0.22
CA ASN A 44 -4.28 5.12 -0.39
C ASN A 44 -4.06 4.50 -1.78
N LEU A 45 -3.17 5.08 -2.60
CA LEU A 45 -2.92 4.58 -3.94
C LEU A 45 -2.04 3.33 -3.94
N LEU A 46 -0.82 3.43 -3.40
CA LEU A 46 0.16 2.33 -3.42
C LEU A 46 -0.07 1.31 -2.29
N GLY A 47 -0.53 1.80 -1.13
CA GLY A 47 -0.77 0.96 0.04
C GLY A 47 -2.09 0.19 -0.04
N PHE A 48 -3.19 0.86 -0.40
CA PHE A 48 -4.50 0.23 -0.51
C PHE A 48 -4.79 -0.29 -1.94
N MET A 49 -4.91 0.59 -2.94
CA MET A 49 -5.41 0.19 -4.27
C MET A 49 -4.49 -0.83 -4.96
N VAL A 50 -3.18 -0.55 -5.04
CA VAL A 50 -2.23 -1.46 -5.70
C VAL A 50 -2.15 -2.81 -4.99
N MET A 51 -2.10 -2.84 -3.65
CA MET A 51 -2.07 -4.11 -2.91
C MET A 51 -3.37 -4.89 -3.02
N MET A 52 -4.52 -4.22 -3.06
CA MET A 52 -5.81 -4.86 -3.27
C MET A 52 -5.87 -5.51 -4.65
N ILE A 53 -5.50 -4.76 -5.70
CA ILE A 53 -5.48 -5.28 -7.08
C ILE A 53 -4.52 -6.46 -7.19
N ALA A 54 -3.31 -6.36 -6.64
CA ALA A 54 -2.33 -7.44 -6.66
C ALA A 54 -2.85 -8.69 -5.92
N GLY A 55 -3.35 -8.52 -4.69
CA GLY A 55 -3.88 -9.62 -3.88
C GLY A 55 -5.04 -10.35 -4.54
N VAL A 56 -6.00 -9.60 -5.11
CA VAL A 56 -7.13 -10.17 -5.87
C VAL A 56 -6.63 -10.86 -7.13
N SER A 57 -5.74 -10.21 -7.90
CA SER A 57 -5.20 -10.77 -9.14
C SER A 57 -4.48 -12.11 -8.91
N TYR A 58 -3.62 -12.21 -7.88
CA TYR A 58 -2.95 -13.47 -7.53
C TYR A 58 -3.88 -14.55 -7.00
N HIS A 59 -5.06 -14.18 -6.51
CA HIS A 59 -6.07 -15.14 -6.09
C HIS A 59 -6.96 -15.62 -7.25
N VAL A 60 -7.32 -14.70 -8.15
CA VAL A 60 -8.36 -14.89 -9.17
C VAL A 60 -7.77 -15.40 -10.49
N LEU A 61 -6.64 -14.86 -10.96
CA LEU A 61 -6.02 -15.24 -12.24
C LEU A 61 -5.69 -16.75 -12.36
N PRO A 62 -5.12 -17.43 -11.34
CA PRO A 62 -4.80 -18.85 -11.44
C PRO A 62 -6.04 -19.73 -11.63
N ARG A 63 -7.19 -19.26 -11.11
CA ARG A 63 -8.47 -19.97 -11.20
C ARG A 63 -9.10 -19.81 -12.57
N PHE A 64 -9.01 -18.63 -13.18
CA PHE A 64 -9.53 -18.41 -14.53
C PHE A 64 -8.68 -19.10 -15.61
N SER A 65 -7.36 -19.12 -15.46
CA SER A 65 -6.48 -19.73 -16.46
C SER A 65 -6.30 -21.24 -16.32
N SER A 66 -6.90 -21.87 -15.29
CA SER A 66 -6.67 -23.28 -14.90
C SER A 66 -5.18 -23.66 -14.85
N ARG A 67 -4.31 -22.69 -14.61
CA ARG A 67 -2.85 -22.84 -14.54
C ARG A 67 -2.36 -22.30 -13.21
N GLN A 68 -1.44 -23.03 -12.60
CA GLN A 68 -0.78 -22.57 -11.40
C GLN A 68 0.18 -21.42 -11.73
N LEU A 69 0.46 -20.57 -10.74
CA LEU A 69 1.42 -19.49 -10.89
C LEU A 69 2.80 -20.06 -11.27
N PRO A 70 3.43 -19.64 -12.38
CA PRO A 70 4.72 -20.16 -12.81
C PRO A 70 5.82 -19.96 -11.75
N TRP A 71 5.75 -18.85 -11.01
CA TRP A 71 6.71 -18.51 -9.96
C TRP A 71 6.02 -18.10 -8.65
N PRO A 72 5.72 -19.08 -7.76
CA PRO A 72 5.01 -18.80 -6.50
C PRO A 72 5.81 -17.92 -5.53
N ASN A 73 7.14 -18.00 -5.57
CA ASN A 73 8.01 -17.19 -4.72
C ASN A 73 8.04 -15.71 -5.13
N GLY A 74 7.78 -15.40 -6.40
CA GLY A 74 7.71 -14.01 -6.90
C GLY A 74 6.65 -13.17 -6.18
N VAL A 75 5.56 -13.77 -5.73
CA VAL A 75 4.50 -13.11 -4.95
C VAL A 75 5.03 -12.57 -3.62
N LYS A 76 5.96 -13.30 -2.97
CA LYS A 76 6.57 -12.87 -1.72
C LYS A 76 7.50 -11.68 -1.95
N PHE A 77 8.32 -11.74 -2.99
CA PHE A 77 9.21 -10.64 -3.37
C PHE A 77 8.40 -9.39 -3.69
N HIS A 78 7.35 -9.50 -4.50
CA HIS A 78 6.47 -8.36 -4.78
C HIS A 78 5.90 -7.75 -3.49
N PHE A 79 5.46 -8.57 -2.54
CA PHE A 79 4.94 -8.07 -1.26
C PHE A 79 5.99 -7.30 -0.47
N ILE A 80 7.21 -7.84 -0.38
CA ILE A 80 8.31 -7.24 0.39
C ILE A 80 8.75 -5.94 -0.27
N PHE A 81 9.00 -5.94 -1.58
CA PHE A 81 9.44 -4.75 -2.32
C PHE A 81 8.39 -3.65 -2.29
N GLN A 82 7.10 -3.98 -2.43
CA GLN A 82 6.02 -3.00 -2.37
C GLN A 82 5.96 -2.30 -1.00
N ASN A 83 6.01 -3.07 0.09
CA ASN A 83 5.97 -2.51 1.44
C ASN A 83 7.24 -1.73 1.79
N LEU A 84 8.42 -2.25 1.42
CA LEU A 84 9.69 -1.55 1.63
C LEU A 84 9.76 -0.25 0.83
N GLY A 85 9.30 -0.25 -0.42
CA GLY A 85 9.24 0.96 -1.24
C GLY A 85 8.30 2.00 -0.67
N LEU A 86 7.10 1.58 -0.23
CA LEU A 86 6.12 2.48 0.39
C LEU A 86 6.65 3.08 1.70
N LEU A 87 7.16 2.24 2.60
CA LEU A 87 7.71 2.71 3.88
C LEU A 87 8.95 3.57 3.67
N GLY A 88 9.84 3.19 2.75
CA GLY A 88 11.02 3.98 2.38
C GLY A 88 10.65 5.36 1.83
N MET A 89 9.67 5.43 0.94
CA MET A 89 9.14 6.70 0.41
C MET A 89 8.58 7.59 1.52
N ILE A 90 7.74 7.03 2.39
CA ILE A 90 7.13 7.79 3.49
C ILE A 90 8.19 8.29 4.48
N VAL A 91 9.13 7.42 4.88
CA VAL A 91 10.20 7.77 5.82
C VAL A 91 11.12 8.84 5.23
N THR A 92 11.55 8.69 3.99
CA THR A 92 12.40 9.69 3.32
C THR A 92 11.68 11.01 3.14
N TYR A 93 10.40 11.01 2.77
CA TYR A 93 9.59 12.22 2.69
C TYR A 93 9.50 12.92 4.05
N LEU A 94 9.17 12.18 5.12
CA LEU A 94 9.08 12.73 6.48
C LEU A 94 10.43 13.25 7.00
N MET A 95 11.53 12.55 6.69
CA MET A 95 12.88 12.94 7.07
C MET A 95 13.39 14.16 6.28
N GLY A 96 12.97 14.27 5.02
CA GLY A 96 13.24 15.40 4.12
C GLY A 96 12.34 16.61 4.38
N TYR A 97 11.20 16.44 5.06
CA TYR A 97 10.30 17.53 5.49
C TYR A 97 10.89 18.33 6.68
N ARG A 98 12.19 18.59 6.64
CA ARG A 98 12.88 19.53 7.55
C ARG A 98 12.77 20.92 6.94
N GLU A 99 11.88 21.72 7.54
CA GLU A 99 11.96 23.19 7.60
C GLU A 99 12.24 23.87 6.24
N THR A 100 11.31 23.81 5.28
CA THR A 100 11.14 24.98 4.40
C THR A 100 10.36 26.02 5.20
N LYS A 101 11.09 26.79 6.00
CA LYS A 101 10.67 28.16 6.35
C LYS A 101 10.91 29.08 5.17
#